data_AF-A0AAU8T0Z3-F1
#
_entry.id   AF-A0AAU8T0Z3-F1
#
_cell.length_a   1.000
_cell.length_b   1.000
_cell.length_c   1.000
_cell.angle_alpha   90.00
_cell.angle_beta   90.00
_cell.angle_gamma   90.00
#
_symmetry.space_group_name_H-M   'P 1'
#
loop_
_entity.id
_entity.type
_entity.pdbx_description
1 polymer ?
#
loop_
_entity_poly.entity_id
_entity_poly.type
_entity_poly.pdbx_seq_one_letter_code
_entity_poly.pdbx_strand_id
1 'polypeptide(L)'
;MAFRRGRAHRAATQADLDTFLSELGWREFCWAQPYRFPDLPRRSLRHTLDGMPWRDDPAALAAWRRGATGYPFVDAGMRELRATGGMHNRARTVCTSFLVKHLLIDWRVGDAWFRDTLVDADAAPYFRIFNPVAQGRRFDPDGAYVRR
;
A
#
# COMPACT_ATOMS: atom_id res chain seq x y z
N MET A 1 -21.27 -37.63 -7.67
CA MET A 1 -21.15 -36.18 -7.43
C MET A 1 -20.90 -35.94 -5.94
N ALA A 2 -19.67 -35.66 -5.54
CA ALA A 2 -19.33 -35.38 -4.15
C ALA A 2 -19.37 -33.86 -3.90
N PHE A 3 -20.35 -33.42 -3.11
CA PHE A 3 -20.48 -32.04 -2.68
C PHE A 3 -19.28 -31.69 -1.78
N ARG A 4 -18.38 -30.81 -2.23
CA ARG A 4 -17.31 -30.27 -1.39
C ARG A 4 -17.96 -29.52 -0.22
N ARG A 5 -17.76 -30.01 1.01
CA ARG A 5 -18.12 -29.28 2.24
C ARG A 5 -17.48 -27.89 2.17
N GLY A 6 -18.32 -26.85 2.21
CA GLY A 6 -17.87 -25.46 2.33
C GLY A 6 -16.99 -25.29 3.56
N ARG A 7 -15.96 -24.45 3.47
CA ARG A 7 -15.15 -24.05 4.63
C ARG A 7 -16.10 -23.50 5.69
N ALA A 8 -16.13 -24.12 6.87
CA ALA A 8 -16.84 -23.57 8.01
C ALA A 8 -16.22 -22.20 8.34
N HIS A 9 -17.00 -21.13 8.19
CA HIS A 9 -16.60 -19.82 8.71
C HIS A 9 -16.61 -19.89 10.23
N ARG A 10 -15.44 -19.70 10.84
CA ARG A 10 -15.32 -19.53 12.29
C ARG A 10 -16.09 -18.26 12.68
N ALA A 11 -16.90 -18.34 13.74
CA ALA A 11 -17.55 -17.16 14.31
C ALA A 11 -16.50 -16.14 14.75
N ALA A 12 -16.71 -14.87 14.40
CA ALA A 12 -15.81 -13.78 14.79
C ALA A 12 -15.76 -13.66 16.32
N THR A 13 -14.56 -13.46 16.85
CA THR A 13 -14.33 -13.25 18.29
C THR A 13 -14.43 -11.77 18.63
N GLN A 14 -14.53 -11.44 19.93
CA GLN A 14 -14.44 -10.06 20.39
C GLN A 14 -13.14 -9.38 19.94
N ALA A 15 -12.02 -10.12 19.95
CA ALA A 15 -10.73 -9.59 19.49
C ALA A 15 -10.72 -9.27 17.98
N ASP A 16 -11.43 -10.06 17.16
CA ASP A 16 -11.59 -9.77 15.73
C ASP A 16 -12.42 -8.49 15.52
N LEU A 17 -13.47 -8.31 16.32
CA LEU A 17 -14.31 -7.10 16.34
C LEU A 17 -13.50 -5.87 16.76
N ASP A 18 -12.73 -5.95 17.84
CA ASP A 18 -11.91 -4.83 18.32
C ASP A 18 -10.84 -4.42 17.29
N THR A 19 -10.27 -5.41 16.60
CA THR A 19 -9.34 -5.17 15.49
C THR A 19 -10.04 -4.44 14.35
N PHE A 20 -11.21 -4.91 13.93
CA PHE A 20 -11.99 -4.27 12.87
C PHE A 20 -12.39 -2.83 13.23
N LEU A 21 -12.84 -2.59 14.47
CA LEU A 21 -13.18 -1.24 14.95
C LEU A 21 -11.95 -0.33 14.98
N SER A 22 -10.77 -0.87 15.29
CA SER A 22 -9.52 -0.12 15.23
C SER A 22 -9.15 0.30 13.81
N GLU A 23 -9.38 -0.55 12.81
CA GLU A 23 -9.18 -0.21 11.40
C GLU A 23 -10.17 0.85 10.90
N LEU A 24 -11.42 0.84 11.40
CA LEU A 24 -12.34 1.96 11.20
C LEU A 24 -11.77 3.24 11.82
N GLY A 25 -11.36 3.20 13.08
CA GLY A 25 -10.77 4.36 13.75
C GLY A 25 -9.58 4.99 13.00
N TRP A 26 -8.78 4.17 12.28
CA TRP A 26 -7.74 4.67 11.38
C TRP A 26 -8.29 5.48 10.21
N ARG A 27 -9.42 5.08 9.62
CA ARG A 27 -10.13 5.85 8.60
C ARG A 27 -10.56 7.21 9.13
N GLU A 28 -11.22 7.26 10.30
CA GLU A 28 -11.64 8.54 10.89
C GLU A 28 -10.44 9.44 11.23
N PHE A 29 -9.36 8.86 11.76
CA PHE A 29 -8.12 9.60 12.03
C PHE A 29 -7.51 10.20 10.75
N CYS A 30 -7.45 9.43 9.67
CA CYS A 30 -6.92 9.88 8.39
C CYS A 30 -7.79 11.01 7.81
N TRP A 31 -9.11 10.94 7.96
CA TRP A 31 -10.02 12.03 7.58
C TRP A 31 -9.86 13.30 8.43
N ALA A 32 -9.52 13.16 9.71
CA ALA A 32 -9.28 14.31 10.59
C ALA A 32 -8.01 15.10 10.20
N GLN A 33 -7.05 14.46 9.52
CA GLN A 33 -5.74 15.04 9.25
C GLN A 33 -5.78 16.30 8.36
N PRO A 34 -6.47 16.34 7.20
CA PRO A 34 -6.55 17.54 6.38
C PRO A 34 -7.15 18.76 7.10
N TYR A 35 -8.07 18.56 8.05
CA TYR A 35 -8.62 19.66 8.86
C TYR A 35 -7.57 20.31 9.76
N ARG A 36 -6.63 19.51 10.28
CA ARG A 36 -5.54 19.99 11.13
C ARG A 36 -4.32 20.47 10.34
N PHE A 37 -4.07 19.83 9.20
CA PHE A 37 -2.91 20.08 8.33
C PHE A 37 -3.38 20.27 6.88
N PRO A 38 -3.89 21.47 6.51
CA PRO A 38 -4.46 21.71 5.19
C PRO A 38 -3.47 21.50 4.02
N ASP A 39 -2.17 21.66 4.28
CA ASP A 39 -1.11 21.50 3.28
C ASP A 39 -0.66 20.05 3.08
N LEU A 40 -1.17 19.10 3.87
CA LEU A 40 -0.76 17.68 3.84
C LEU A 40 -0.84 17.03 2.44
N PRO A 41 -1.83 17.33 1.58
CA PRO A 41 -1.87 16.78 0.21
C PRO A 41 -0.74 17.29 -0.68
N ARG A 42 -0.09 18.40 -0.33
CA ARG A 42 0.90 19.09 -1.17
C ARG A 42 2.30 19.05 -0.58
N ARG A 43 2.43 18.95 0.74
CA ARG A 43 3.69 19.06 1.47
C ARG A 43 3.87 17.92 2.45
N SER A 44 5.12 17.60 2.72
CA SER A 44 5.44 16.56 3.69
C SER A 44 5.00 17.04 5.08
N LEU A 45 4.32 16.19 5.85
CA LEU A 45 3.99 16.47 7.26
C LEU A 45 5.25 16.84 8.08
N ARG A 46 6.40 16.26 7.71
CA ARG A 46 7.72 16.65 8.20
C ARG A 46 8.38 17.57 7.18
N HIS A 47 8.30 18.88 7.42
CA HIS A 47 8.85 19.89 6.51
C HIS A 47 10.35 19.78 6.25
N THR A 48 11.12 19.12 7.13
CA THR A 48 12.54 18.82 6.89
C THR A 48 12.78 17.93 5.67
N LEU A 49 11.75 17.22 5.19
CA LEU A 49 11.80 16.39 3.99
C LEU A 49 11.35 17.12 2.72
N ASP A 50 10.92 18.38 2.80
CA ASP A 50 10.46 19.13 1.62
C ASP A 50 11.59 19.36 0.60
N GLY A 51 12.85 19.41 1.05
CA GLY A 51 14.05 19.53 0.22
C GLY A 51 14.71 18.20 -0.15
N MET A 52 14.01 17.06 -0.03
CA MET A 52 14.58 15.76 -0.36
C MET A 52 15.03 15.72 -1.84
N PRO A 53 16.27 15.27 -2.14
CA PRO A 53 16.76 15.18 -3.51
C PRO A 53 16.14 13.96 -4.22
N TRP A 54 14.90 14.12 -4.69
CA TRP A 54 14.22 13.09 -5.45
C TRP A 54 14.95 12.81 -6.77
N ARG A 55 14.93 11.55 -7.18
CA ARG A 55 15.48 11.09 -8.45
C ARG A 55 14.42 11.24 -9.55
N ASP A 56 14.83 11.82 -10.67
CA ASP A 56 14.09 11.73 -11.91
C ASP A 56 14.55 10.48 -12.67
N ASP A 57 13.78 9.40 -12.55
CA ASP A 57 14.07 8.10 -13.16
C ASP A 57 12.79 7.52 -13.77
N PRO A 58 12.41 7.97 -14.99
CA PRO A 58 11.17 7.56 -15.63
C PRO A 58 11.15 6.06 -15.96
N ALA A 59 12.32 5.45 -16.17
CA ALA A 59 12.44 4.02 -16.42
C ALA A 59 12.09 3.20 -15.15
N ALA A 60 12.67 3.58 -14.00
CA ALA A 60 12.35 2.95 -12.72
C ALA A 60 10.88 3.14 -12.33
N LEU A 61 10.33 4.35 -12.55
CA LEU A 61 8.91 4.63 -12.31
C LEU A 61 8.03 3.74 -13.18
N ALA A 62 8.34 3.61 -14.46
CA ALA A 62 7.56 2.78 -15.38
C ALA A 62 7.67 1.28 -15.04
N ALA A 63 8.84 0.82 -14.60
CA ALA A 63 9.03 -0.54 -14.09
C ALA A 63 8.20 -0.80 -12.82
N TRP A 64 8.17 0.16 -11.89
CA TRP A 64 7.33 0.09 -10.69
C TRP A 64 5.84 0.05 -11.03
N ARG A 65 5.36 0.96 -11.89
CA ARG A 65 3.96 0.97 -12.36
C ARG A 65 3.55 -0.34 -13.03
N ARG A 66 4.48 -0.98 -13.76
CA ARG A 66 4.29 -2.29 -14.42
C ARG A 66 4.56 -3.50 -13.51
N GLY A 67 5.01 -3.34 -12.27
CA GLY A 67 5.41 -4.47 -11.42
C GLY A 67 6.48 -5.34 -12.09
N ALA A 68 7.53 -4.69 -12.59
CA ALA A 68 8.69 -5.30 -13.23
C ALA A 68 9.99 -4.72 -12.64
N THR A 69 10.00 -4.52 -11.33
CA THR A 69 11.12 -3.97 -10.55
C THR A 69 12.18 -5.01 -10.23
N GLY A 70 11.85 -6.30 -10.36
CA GLY A 70 12.70 -7.41 -9.94
C GLY A 70 12.55 -7.79 -8.46
N TYR A 71 11.71 -7.06 -7.70
CA TYR A 71 11.37 -7.38 -6.31
C TYR A 71 10.03 -8.11 -6.27
N PRO A 72 9.99 -9.43 -6.01
CA PRO A 72 8.79 -10.23 -6.26
C PRO A 72 7.53 -9.74 -5.52
N PHE A 73 7.67 -9.29 -4.27
CA PHE A 73 6.54 -8.80 -3.48
C PHE A 73 5.98 -7.46 -4.00
N VAL A 74 6.87 -6.55 -4.42
CA VAL A 74 6.47 -5.26 -5.00
C VAL A 74 5.81 -5.50 -6.36
N ASP A 75 6.41 -6.39 -7.16
CA ASP A 75 5.91 -6.73 -8.48
C ASP A 75 4.53 -7.38 -8.43
N ALA A 76 4.32 -8.32 -7.50
CA ALA A 76 3.01 -8.93 -7.25
C ALA A 76 1.96 -7.89 -6.84
N GLY A 77 2.29 -7.00 -5.88
CA GLY A 77 1.40 -5.93 -5.46
C GLY A 77 0.98 -5.02 -6.60
N MET A 78 1.95 -4.52 -7.36
CA MET A 78 1.68 -3.63 -8.50
C MET A 78 0.91 -4.33 -9.62
N ARG A 79 1.10 -5.64 -9.83
CA ARG A 79 0.31 -6.45 -10.78
C ARG A 79 -1.12 -6.65 -10.29
N GLU A 80 -1.33 -6.95 -9.00
CA GLU A 80 -2.66 -7.07 -8.39
C GLU A 80 -3.47 -5.78 -8.56
N LEU A 81 -2.85 -4.63 -8.27
CA LEU A 81 -3.46 -3.31 -8.45
C LEU A 81 -3.95 -3.10 -9.88
N ARG A 82 -3.10 -3.36 -10.88
CA ARG A 82 -3.49 -3.15 -12.28
C ARG A 82 -4.57 -4.13 -12.74
N ALA A 83 -4.55 -5.35 -12.24
CA ALA A 83 -5.50 -6.38 -12.65
C ALA A 83 -6.89 -6.19 -12.04
N THR A 84 -6.97 -5.62 -10.82
CA THR A 84 -8.21 -5.65 -10.03
C THR A 84 -8.71 -4.27 -9.58
N GLY A 85 -7.86 -3.23 -9.62
CA GLY A 85 -8.13 -1.94 -9.00
C GLY A 85 -8.10 -1.97 -7.47
N GLY A 86 -7.81 -3.12 -6.86
CA GLY A 86 -7.65 -3.29 -5.41
C GLY A 86 -6.25 -3.76 -5.05
N MET A 87 -5.82 -3.49 -3.83
CA MET A 87 -4.55 -4.00 -3.31
C MET A 87 -4.65 -4.19 -1.80
N HIS A 88 -4.12 -5.28 -1.26
CA HIS A 88 -4.09 -5.47 0.19
C HIS A 88 -3.34 -4.32 0.89
N ASN A 89 -3.84 -3.84 2.04
CA ASN A 89 -3.26 -2.68 2.76
C ASN A 89 -1.74 -2.82 2.96
N ARG A 90 -1.28 -4.03 3.32
CA ARG A 90 0.16 -4.30 3.50
C ARG A 90 0.96 -4.15 2.21
N ALA A 91 0.43 -4.64 1.09
CA ALA A 91 1.07 -4.51 -0.20
C ALA A 91 1.16 -3.05 -0.63
N ARG A 92 0.12 -2.24 -0.36
CA ARG A 92 0.14 -0.78 -0.61
C ARG A 92 1.30 -0.16 0.14
N THR A 93 1.42 -0.47 1.44
CA THR A 93 2.47 0.13 2.26
C THR A 93 3.87 -0.24 1.78
N VAL A 94 4.09 -1.49 1.38
CA VAL A 94 5.39 -1.94 0.83
C VAL A 94 5.69 -1.28 -0.52
N CYS A 95 4.72 -1.23 -1.43
CA CYS A 95 4.91 -0.64 -2.75
C CYS A 95 5.20 0.87 -2.67
N THR A 96 4.47 1.61 -1.84
CA THR A 96 4.73 3.04 -1.61
C THR A 96 6.09 3.26 -0.93
N SER A 97 6.43 2.44 0.06
CA SER A 97 7.75 2.48 0.72
C SER A 97 8.90 2.29 -0.27
N PHE A 98 8.72 1.33 -1.19
CA PHE A 98 9.71 1.01 -2.20
C PHE A 98 9.95 2.19 -3.14
N LEU A 99 8.87 2.80 -3.65
CA LEU A 99 8.95 4.00 -4.49
C LEU A 99 9.73 5.13 -3.81
N VAL A 100 9.36 5.48 -2.58
CA VAL A 100 9.92 6.65 -1.88
C VAL A 100 11.34 6.40 -1.38
N LYS A 101 11.67 5.19 -0.92
CA LYS A 101 12.98 4.93 -0.28
C LYS A 101 13.98 4.17 -1.12
N HIS A 102 13.54 3.24 -1.96
CA HIS A 102 14.45 2.44 -2.79
C HIS A 102 14.67 3.11 -4.14
N LEU A 103 13.61 3.64 -4.76
CA LEU A 103 13.72 4.38 -6.01
C LEU A 103 14.05 5.86 -5.78
N LEU A 104 13.81 6.37 -4.57
CA LEU A 104 13.93 7.80 -4.22
C LEU A 104 13.14 8.70 -5.18
N ILE A 105 11.97 8.23 -5.64
CA ILE A 105 11.06 9.01 -6.48
C ILE A 105 10.11 9.80 -5.58
N ASP A 106 9.71 11.00 -6.02
CA ASP A 106 8.78 11.86 -5.28
C ASP A 106 7.47 11.12 -4.97
N TRP A 107 7.10 11.11 -3.70
CA TRP A 107 5.90 10.46 -3.19
C TRP A 107 4.62 10.96 -3.85
N ARG A 108 4.59 12.21 -4.33
CA ARG A 108 3.43 12.81 -5.03
C ARG A 108 3.12 12.08 -6.34
N VAL A 109 4.14 11.55 -7.00
CA VAL A 109 3.98 10.75 -8.22
C VAL A 109 3.32 9.40 -7.90
N GLY A 110 3.67 8.82 -6.75
CA GLY A 110 3.05 7.61 -6.22
C GLY A 110 1.61 7.86 -5.78
N ASP A 111 1.36 8.93 -5.04
CA ASP A 111 0.01 9.34 -4.60
C ASP A 111 -0.92 9.54 -5.79
N ALA A 112 -0.49 10.30 -6.82
CA ALA A 112 -1.25 10.47 -8.05
C ALA A 112 -1.56 9.13 -8.74
N TRP A 113 -0.58 8.23 -8.83
CA TRP A 113 -0.78 6.91 -9.44
C TRP A 113 -1.80 6.06 -8.66
N PHE A 114 -1.70 6.03 -7.33
CA PHE A 114 -2.62 5.26 -6.50
C PHE A 114 -4.04 5.85 -6.53
N ARG A 115 -4.19 7.17 -6.56
CA ARG A 115 -5.50 7.83 -6.71
C ARG A 115 -6.19 7.48 -8.04
N ASP A 116 -5.41 7.35 -9.11
CA ASP A 116 -5.94 7.03 -10.44
C ASP A 116 -6.30 5.54 -10.61
N THR A 117 -5.61 4.65 -9.88
CA THR A 117 -5.69 3.19 -10.12
C THR A 117 -6.45 2.41 -9.04
N LEU A 118 -6.60 2.96 -7.83
CA LEU A 118 -7.34 2.30 -6.76
C LEU A 118 -8.83 2.62 -6.83
N VAL A 119 -9.66 1.59 -6.80
CA VAL A 119 -11.12 1.71 -6.69
C VAL A 119 -11.54 2.32 -5.35
N ASP A 120 -10.78 2.06 -4.29
CA ASP A 120 -11.01 2.59 -2.94
C ASP A 120 -10.09 3.79 -2.62
N ALA A 121 -9.64 4.52 -3.66
CA ALA A 121 -8.87 5.74 -3.48
C ALA A 121 -9.68 6.77 -2.68
N ASP A 122 -9.11 7.24 -1.57
CA ASP A 122 -9.65 8.31 -0.75
C ASP A 122 -8.60 9.43 -0.59
N ALA A 123 -9.04 10.63 -0.21
CA ALA A 123 -8.20 11.81 -0.08
C ALA A 123 -7.19 11.73 1.07
N ALA A 124 -7.43 10.86 2.05
CA ALA A 124 -6.63 10.76 3.26
C ALA A 124 -5.40 9.84 3.10
N PRO A 125 -4.18 10.27 3.49
CA PRO A 125 -2.95 9.50 3.27
C PRO A 125 -2.72 8.41 4.33
N TYR A 126 -2.16 7.25 3.92
CA TYR A 126 -2.01 6.04 4.76
C TYR A 126 -0.58 5.50 4.89
N PHE A 127 0.46 6.25 4.49
CA PHE A 127 1.75 5.65 4.17
C PHE A 127 2.73 5.59 5.35
N ARG A 128 3.12 4.37 5.75
CA ARG A 128 4.25 4.09 6.65
C ARG A 128 5.37 3.40 5.87
N ILE A 129 6.62 3.43 6.35
CA ILE A 129 7.75 2.91 5.56
C ILE A 129 8.24 1.53 6.02
N PHE A 130 8.48 0.60 5.08
CA PHE A 130 8.94 -0.76 5.35
C PHE A 130 10.03 -1.29 4.40
N ASN A 131 10.80 -2.29 4.87
CA ASN A 131 11.74 -3.09 4.07
C ASN A 131 10.98 -4.19 3.30
N PRO A 132 11.01 -4.22 1.96
CA PRO A 132 10.18 -5.10 1.14
C PRO A 132 10.51 -6.59 1.30
N VAL A 133 11.78 -6.96 1.43
CA VAL A 133 12.20 -8.37 1.57
C VAL A 133 11.78 -8.92 2.93
N ALA A 134 11.99 -8.14 3.99
CA ALA A 134 11.54 -8.50 5.33
C ALA A 134 10.02 -8.59 5.42
N GLN A 135 9.29 -7.76 4.66
CA GLN A 135 7.83 -7.85 4.60
C GLN A 135 7.34 -9.09 3.86
N GLY A 136 7.95 -9.45 2.73
CA GLY A 136 7.62 -10.68 2.02
C GLY A 136 7.75 -11.90 2.94
N ARG A 137 8.88 -12.05 3.63
CA ARG A 137 9.09 -13.18 4.55
C ARG A 137 8.07 -13.25 5.70
N ARG A 138 7.59 -12.10 6.18
CA ARG A 138 6.66 -12.04 7.31
C ARG A 138 5.20 -12.22 6.91
N PHE A 139 4.81 -11.64 5.78
CA PHE A 139 3.40 -11.53 5.37
C PHE A 139 3.04 -12.42 4.19
N ASP A 140 4.03 -13.01 3.53
CA ASP A 140 3.88 -14.04 2.51
C ASP A 140 4.96 -15.14 2.70
N PRO A 141 4.99 -15.82 3.86
CA PRO A 141 6.06 -16.76 4.20
C PRO A 141 6.17 -17.92 3.21
N ASP A 142 5.02 -18.39 2.70
CA ASP A 142 4.97 -19.47 1.73
C ASP A 142 5.17 -18.98 0.29
N GLY A 143 5.16 -17.67 0.03
CA GLY A 143 5.23 -17.09 -1.32
C GLY A 143 3.95 -17.27 -2.14
N ALA A 144 2.81 -17.57 -1.50
CA ALA A 144 1.55 -17.84 -2.17
C ALA A 144 0.98 -16.60 -2.85
N TYR A 145 1.17 -15.41 -2.25
CA TYR A 145 0.75 -14.15 -2.86
C TYR A 145 1.60 -13.80 -4.08
N VAL A 146 2.92 -13.98 -3.98
CA VAL A 146 3.85 -13.71 -5.08
C VAL A 146 3.66 -14.65 -6.28
N ARG A 147 3.20 -15.89 -6.05
CA ARG A 147 3.00 -16.90 -7.11
C ARG A 147 1.60 -16.87 -7.76
N ARG A 148 0.69 -16.05 -7.25
CA ARG A 148 -0.68 -15.93 -7.77
C ARG A 148 -0.71 -15.11 -9.07
#